data_AF-A0AB38FRC0-F1
#
_entry.id   AF-A0AB38FRC0-F1
#
_cell.length_a   1.000
_cell.length_b   1.000
_cell.length_c   1.000
_cell.angle_alpha   90.00
_cell.angle_beta   90.00
_cell.angle_gamma   90.00
#
_symmetry.space_group_name_H-M   'P 1'
#
loop_
_entity.id
_entity.type
_entity.pdbx_description
1 polymer ?
#
loop_
_entity_poly.entity_id
_entity_poly.type
_entity_poly.pdbx_seq_one_letter_code
_entity_poly.pdbx_strand_id
1 'polypeptide(L)'
;MNVMKKTLVIIMFFMYPLPSWGIDEQWMVTGIYTDLSFNKDTGDILGTEIIIGYSNKGYWAMFQYSEGEPSPPVVVALKVTNHKISFNLPQSMSERGRFDGEILQSGWLVGWLVSLI
;
A
#
# COMPACT_ATOMS: atom_id res chain seq x y z
N MET A 1 32.61 -19.33 -69.06
CA MET A 1 31.15 -19.28 -68.76
C MET A 1 31.00 -19.50 -67.26
N ASN A 2 30.41 -18.53 -66.56
CA ASN A 2 30.57 -18.27 -65.12
C ASN A 2 30.02 -19.37 -64.21
N VAL A 3 30.84 -19.83 -63.26
CA VAL A 3 30.40 -20.64 -62.11
C VAL A 3 29.97 -19.68 -61.00
N MET A 4 28.66 -19.45 -60.85
CA MET A 4 28.10 -18.69 -59.73
C MET A 4 28.37 -19.43 -58.41
N LYS A 5 29.25 -18.88 -57.57
CA LYS A 5 29.40 -19.31 -56.17
C LYS A 5 28.19 -18.79 -55.38
N LYS A 6 27.32 -19.70 -54.94
CA LYS A 6 26.21 -19.38 -54.03
C LYS A 6 26.77 -19.21 -52.61
N THR A 7 27.01 -17.97 -52.20
CA THR A 7 27.37 -17.66 -50.81
C THR A 7 26.11 -17.67 -49.96
N LEU A 8 25.99 -18.64 -49.07
CA LEU A 8 24.93 -18.74 -48.08
C LEU A 8 25.28 -17.80 -46.91
N VAL A 9 24.48 -16.76 -46.67
CA VAL A 9 24.66 -15.85 -45.54
C VAL A 9 23.77 -16.33 -44.39
N ILE A 10 24.38 -16.87 -43.34
CA ILE A 10 23.70 -17.25 -42.10
C ILE A 10 23.68 -16.01 -41.20
N ILE A 11 22.52 -15.37 -41.07
CA ILE A 11 22.31 -14.28 -40.11
C ILE A 11 22.02 -14.92 -38.75
N MET A 12 23.05 -15.06 -37.93
CA MET A 12 22.94 -15.55 -36.57
C MET A 12 22.50 -14.37 -35.68
N PHE A 13 21.20 -14.28 -35.43
CA PHE A 13 20.60 -13.27 -34.56
C PHE A 13 21.04 -13.55 -33.11
N PHE A 14 22.11 -12.91 -32.65
CA PHE A 14 22.45 -12.87 -31.23
C PHE A 14 21.33 -12.11 -30.51
N MET A 15 20.35 -12.83 -29.96
CA MET A 15 19.48 -12.31 -28.92
C MET A 15 20.34 -12.04 -27.69
N TYR A 16 20.93 -10.85 -27.62
CA TYR A 16 21.41 -10.34 -26.36
C TYR A 16 20.18 -10.12 -25.47
N PRO A 17 20.08 -10.76 -24.30
CA PRO A 17 19.02 -10.41 -23.37
C PRO A 17 19.21 -8.94 -23.02
N LEU A 18 18.26 -8.11 -23.45
CA LEU A 18 18.19 -6.74 -22.96
C LEU A 18 18.09 -6.86 -21.42
N PRO A 19 18.95 -6.19 -20.65
CA PRO A 19 18.74 -6.11 -19.23
C PRO A 19 17.38 -5.42 -19.05
N SER A 20 16.37 -6.17 -18.60
CA SER A 20 15.10 -5.61 -18.21
C SER A 20 15.37 -4.78 -16.96
N TRP A 21 15.61 -3.49 -17.14
CA TRP A 21 15.55 -2.55 -16.03
C TRP A 21 14.07 -2.38 -15.71
N GLY A 22 13.52 -3.35 -14.99
CA GLY A 22 12.32 -3.11 -14.22
C GLY A 22 12.71 -2.07 -13.19
N ILE A 23 12.14 -0.88 -13.31
CA ILE A 23 12.09 0.02 -12.17
C ILE A 23 11.20 -0.73 -11.17
N ASP A 24 11.81 -1.27 -10.12
CA ASP A 24 11.05 -1.76 -8.98
C ASP A 24 10.38 -0.52 -8.39
N GLU A 25 9.14 -0.25 -8.81
CA GLU A 25 8.34 0.82 -8.24
C GLU A 25 8.13 0.48 -6.77
N GLN A 26 8.99 1.04 -5.93
CA GLN A 26 8.90 0.82 -4.50
C GLN A 26 7.64 1.53 -4.01
N TRP A 27 6.60 0.75 -3.73
CA TRP A 27 5.37 1.27 -3.12
C TRP A 27 5.71 2.05 -1.84
N MET A 28 5.35 3.32 -1.82
CA MET A 28 5.52 4.16 -0.63
C MET A 28 4.48 3.76 0.42
N VAL A 29 4.92 2.99 1.41
CA VAL A 29 4.05 2.49 2.49
C VAL A 29 3.85 3.53 3.61
N THR A 30 4.83 4.42 3.81
CA THR A 30 4.75 5.47 4.84
C THR A 30 3.99 6.68 4.33
N GLY A 31 3.16 7.27 5.18
CA GLY A 31 2.35 8.43 4.81
C GLY A 31 1.22 8.69 5.80
N ILE A 32 0.39 9.68 5.46
CA ILE A 32 -0.86 9.98 6.16
C ILE A 32 -2.00 9.64 5.19
N TYR A 33 -2.88 8.76 5.61
CA TYR A 33 -4.06 8.33 4.86
C TYR A 33 -5.28 8.72 5.66
N THR A 34 -6.07 9.66 5.14
CA THR A 34 -7.18 10.25 5.89
C THR A 34 -8.37 10.49 4.98
N ASP A 35 -9.55 10.09 5.45
CA ASP A 35 -10.83 10.56 4.94
C ASP A 35 -11.58 11.38 6.01
N LEU A 36 -10.88 11.77 7.10
CA LEU A 36 -11.43 12.67 8.10
C LEU A 36 -11.89 13.96 7.45
N SER A 37 -13.16 14.29 7.67
CA SER A 37 -13.77 15.47 7.10
C SER A 37 -14.79 16.08 8.05
N PHE A 38 -14.89 17.41 8.00
CA PHE A 38 -15.89 18.17 8.75
C PHE A 38 -17.22 18.14 7.98
N ASN A 39 -18.25 17.61 8.61
CA ASN A 39 -19.61 17.65 8.13
C ASN A 39 -20.25 19.00 8.51
N LYS A 40 -20.51 19.84 7.49
CA LYS A 40 -21.06 21.18 7.69
C LYS A 40 -22.51 21.19 8.18
N ASP A 41 -23.27 20.14 7.91
CA ASP A 41 -24.69 20.08 8.24
C ASP A 41 -24.90 19.68 9.71
N THR A 42 -24.06 18.79 10.23
CA THR A 42 -24.14 18.31 11.62
C THR A 42 -23.16 18.99 12.56
N GLY A 43 -22.06 19.55 12.04
CA GLY A 43 -20.95 20.07 12.84
C GLY A 43 -19.96 19.01 13.29
N ASP A 44 -20.12 17.77 12.81
CA ASP A 44 -19.31 16.62 13.21
C ASP A 44 -18.00 16.53 12.42
N ILE A 45 -17.02 15.84 13.00
CA ILE A 45 -15.91 15.25 12.25
C ILE A 45 -16.22 13.78 12.05
N LEU A 46 -16.04 13.28 10.82
CA LEU A 46 -16.34 11.90 10.45
C LEU A 46 -15.18 11.32 9.65
N GLY A 47 -14.93 10.02 9.82
CA GLY A 47 -13.97 9.27 9.03
C GLY A 47 -12.88 8.61 9.86
N THR A 48 -11.77 8.30 9.21
CA THR A 48 -10.63 7.55 9.71
C THR A 48 -9.35 8.23 9.28
N GLU A 49 -8.36 8.23 10.18
CA GLU A 49 -6.99 8.60 9.86
C GLU A 49 -6.03 7.48 10.25
N ILE A 50 -5.13 7.17 9.33
CA ILE A 50 -4.06 6.20 9.50
C ILE A 50 -2.74 6.87 9.14
N ILE A 51 -1.85 7.01 10.12
CA ILE A 51 -0.48 7.47 9.88
C ILE A 51 0.45 6.26 9.94
N ILE A 52 1.17 6.01 8.85
CA ILE A 52 2.11 4.90 8.74
C ILE A 52 3.54 5.43 8.82
N GLY A 53 4.31 4.91 9.77
CA GLY A 53 5.73 5.19 9.92
C GLY A 53 6.58 3.92 10.00
N TYR A 54 7.89 4.10 9.88
CA TYR A 54 8.87 3.03 10.04
C TYR A 54 9.83 3.36 11.20
N SER A 55 10.19 2.35 11.97
CA SER A 55 11.09 2.47 13.12
C SER A 55 12.12 1.33 13.12
N ASN A 56 13.07 1.35 14.05
CA ASN A 56 13.98 0.21 14.27
C ASN A 56 13.26 -1.09 14.69
N LYS A 57 11.97 -1.03 15.04
CA LYS A 57 11.11 -2.20 15.34
C LYS A 57 10.20 -2.59 14.17
N GLY A 58 10.36 -1.95 13.01
CA GLY A 58 9.52 -2.15 11.82
C GLY A 58 8.44 -1.09 11.69
N TYR A 59 7.46 -1.38 10.82
CA TYR A 59 6.33 -0.49 10.54
C TYR A 59 5.38 -0.39 11.73
N TRP A 60 4.83 0.81 11.92
CA TRP A 60 3.79 1.10 12.89
C TRP A 60 2.70 1.94 12.22
N ALA A 61 1.49 1.82 12.74
CA ALA A 61 0.37 2.65 12.33
C ALA A 61 -0.19 3.38 13.55
N MET A 62 -0.39 4.70 13.44
CA MET A 62 -1.33 5.41 14.30
C MET A 62 -2.70 5.33 13.65
N PHE A 63 -3.72 4.95 14.41
CA PHE A 63 -5.10 4.84 13.95
C PHE A 63 -6.00 5.73 14.79
N GLN A 64 -6.84 6.51 14.11
CA GLN A 64 -7.85 7.37 14.71
C GLN A 64 -9.17 7.23 13.95
N TYR A 65 -10.28 7.25 14.67
CA TYR A 65 -11.62 7.10 14.10
C TYR A 65 -12.56 8.18 14.63
N SER A 66 -13.52 8.61 13.82
CA SER A 66 -14.46 9.67 14.19
C SER A 66 -15.88 9.39 13.68
N GLU A 67 -16.84 9.46 14.62
CA GLU A 67 -18.31 9.36 14.43
C GLU A 67 -18.98 10.56 15.12
N GLY A 68 -18.49 11.78 14.89
CA GLY A 68 -18.92 12.97 15.61
C GLY A 68 -17.72 13.75 16.12
N GLU A 69 -17.01 13.11 17.05
CA GLU A 69 -15.75 13.59 17.61
C GLU A 69 -14.62 12.59 17.32
N PRO A 70 -13.40 13.05 17.00
CA PRO A 70 -12.28 12.15 16.80
C PRO A 70 -11.90 11.43 18.10
N SER A 71 -11.81 10.10 18.05
CA SER A 71 -11.33 9.30 19.17
C SER A 71 -9.87 9.64 19.49
N PRO A 72 -9.37 9.35 20.71
CA PRO A 72 -7.93 9.34 20.95
C PRO A 72 -7.23 8.39 19.95
N PRO A 73 -6.10 8.79 19.36
CA PRO A 73 -5.35 7.92 18.47
C PRO A 73 -4.67 6.79 19.25
N VAL A 74 -4.50 5.63 18.61
CA VAL A 74 -3.67 4.54 19.12
C VAL A 74 -2.52 4.24 18.18
N VAL A 75 -1.40 3.77 18.72
CA VAL A 75 -0.26 3.30 17.93
C VAL A 75 -0.17 1.79 18.04
N VAL A 76 -0.13 1.11 16.89
CA VAL A 76 -0.10 -0.34 16.77
C VAL A 76 1.01 -0.81 15.83
N ALA A 77 1.47 -2.04 16.02
CA ALA A 77 2.41 -2.66 15.09
C ALA A 77 1.70 -2.94 13.75
N LEU A 78 2.34 -2.55 12.65
CA LEU A 78 1.81 -2.72 11.31
C LEU A 78 2.52 -3.88 10.60
N LYS A 79 1.75 -4.85 10.11
CA LYS A 79 2.26 -5.87 9.20
C LYS A 79 2.13 -5.37 7.77
N VAL A 80 3.24 -5.40 7.05
CA VAL A 80 3.30 -5.02 5.64
C VAL A 80 3.78 -6.24 4.84
N THR A 81 3.06 -6.59 3.79
CA THR A 81 3.43 -7.67 2.87
C THR A 81 3.15 -7.19 1.45
N ASN A 82 4.20 -6.85 0.72
CA ASN A 82 4.13 -6.09 -0.54
C ASN A 82 3.37 -4.76 -0.33
N HIS A 83 2.24 -4.60 -1.01
CA HIS A 83 1.36 -3.43 -0.93
C HIS A 83 0.16 -3.64 0.01
N LYS A 84 0.09 -4.78 0.72
CA LYS A 84 -0.97 -5.07 1.69
C LYS A 84 -0.52 -4.75 3.10
N ILE A 85 -1.42 -4.13 3.87
CA ILE A 85 -1.18 -3.75 5.25
C ILE A 85 -2.25 -4.36 6.17
N SER A 86 -1.85 -4.70 7.39
CA SER A 86 -2.82 -5.17 8.41
C SER A 86 -2.33 -4.90 9.83
N PHE A 87 -3.26 -4.62 10.73
CA PHE A 87 -2.99 -4.43 12.15
C PHE A 87 -4.21 -4.74 13.00
N ASN A 88 -3.98 -5.13 14.25
CA ASN A 88 -5.05 -5.37 15.21
C ASN A 88 -5.26 -4.12 16.07
N LEU A 89 -6.51 -3.75 16.30
CA LEU A 89 -6.85 -2.68 17.22
C LEU A 89 -6.91 -3.20 18.66
N PRO A 90 -6.59 -2.37 19.67
CA PRO A 90 -6.78 -2.74 21.07
C PRO A 90 -8.25 -3.06 21.35
N GLN A 91 -8.50 -4.05 22.21
CA GLN A 91 -9.86 -4.44 22.63
C GLN A 91 -10.66 -3.26 23.21
N SER A 92 -9.98 -2.31 23.84
CA SER A 92 -10.60 -1.11 24.42
C SER A 92 -11.18 -0.16 23.37
N MET A 93 -10.80 -0.28 22.10
CA MET A 93 -11.25 0.63 21.04
C MET A 93 -12.29 0.04 20.11
N SER A 94 -12.49 -1.28 20.05
CA SER A 94 -13.55 -1.77 19.17
C SER A 94 -13.92 -3.25 19.30
N GLU A 95 -15.20 -3.51 19.01
CA GLU A 95 -15.74 -4.71 18.36
C GLU A 95 -15.19 -4.93 16.92
N ARG A 96 -14.35 -4.02 16.42
CA ARG A 96 -13.87 -3.89 15.04
C ARG A 96 -12.45 -4.47 14.82
N GLY A 97 -11.92 -5.16 15.83
CA GLY A 97 -10.91 -6.22 15.73
C GLY A 97 -9.60 -5.93 15.00
N ARG A 98 -9.65 -5.91 13.67
CA ARG A 98 -8.49 -5.84 12.77
C ARG A 98 -8.77 -4.93 11.59
N PHE A 99 -7.79 -4.15 11.17
CA PHE A 99 -7.81 -3.47 9.89
C PHE A 99 -7.05 -4.29 8.85
N ASP A 100 -7.63 -4.46 7.67
CA ASP A 100 -6.97 -4.99 6.48
C ASP A 100 -7.10 -3.99 5.33
N GLY A 101 -5.99 -3.70 4.66
CA GLY A 101 -5.97 -2.73 3.57
C GLY A 101 -4.86 -2.95 2.54
N GLU A 102 -4.93 -2.17 1.48
CA GLU A 102 -4.04 -2.21 0.33
C GLU A 102 -3.68 -0.80 -0.14
N ILE A 103 -2.39 -0.56 -0.34
CA ILE A 103 -1.87 0.69 -0.90
C ILE A 103 -1.78 0.54 -2.41
N LEU A 104 -2.64 1.27 -3.12
CA LEU A 104 -2.66 1.26 -4.58
C LEU A 104 -1.45 2.01 -5.14
N GLN A 105 -1.09 1.75 -6.41
CA GLN A 105 0.00 2.48 -7.09
C GLN A 105 -0.22 4.00 -7.12
N SER A 106 -1.47 4.44 -7.10
CA SER A 106 -1.86 5.84 -6.98
C SER A 106 -1.55 6.48 -5.63
N GLY A 107 -1.09 5.71 -4.64
CA GLY A 107 -0.83 6.16 -3.27
C GLY A 107 -2.06 6.17 -2.37
N TRP A 108 -3.22 5.69 -2.85
CA TRP A 108 -4.43 5.58 -2.04
C TRP A 108 -4.39 4.33 -1.18
N LEU A 109 -4.76 4.45 0.09
CA LEU A 109 -5.03 3.31 0.97
C LEU A 109 -6.52 3.00 0.93
N VAL A 110 -6.85 1.77 0.54
CA VAL A 110 -8.22 1.23 0.61
C VAL A 110 -8.24 0.08 1.60
N GLY A 111 -9.25 0.00 2.45
CA GLY A 111 -9.31 -1.04 3.48
C GLY A 111 -10.61 -1.02 4.27
N TRP A 112 -10.77 -1.99 5.14
CA TRP A 112 -11.95 -2.16 5.97
C TRP A 112 -11.56 -2.75 7.32
N LEU A 113 -12.43 -2.49 8.31
CA LEU A 113 -12.34 -3.13 9.61
C LEU A 113 -13.06 -4.48 9.58
N VAL A 114 -12.37 -5.50 10.07
CA VAL A 114 -12.85 -6.86 10.22
C VAL A 114 -13.13 -7.09 11.69
N SER A 115 -14.40 -7.35 11.97
CA SER A 115 -14.85 -7.74 13.31
C SER A 115 -14.36 -9.16 13.65
N LEU A 116 -13.97 -9.38 14.90
CA LEU A 116 -13.42 -10.66 15.38
C LEU A 116 -14.46 -11.51 16.15
N ILE A 117 -15.75 -11.19 16.02
CA ILE A 117 -16.89 -11.91 16.62
C ILE A 117 -17.45 -12.99 15.70
#